data_AF-A0A223P038-F1
#
_entry.id   AF-A0A223P038-F1
#
_cell.length_a   1.000
_cell.length_b   1.000
_cell.length_c   1.000
_cell.angle_alpha   90.00
_cell.angle_beta   90.00
_cell.angle_gamma   90.00
#
_symmetry.space_group_name_H-M   'P 1'
#
loop_
_entity.id
_entity.type
_entity.pdbx_description
1 polymer ?
#
loop_
_entity_poly.entity_id
_entity_poly.type
_entity_poly.pdbx_seq_one_letter_code
_entity_poly.pdbx_strand_id
1 'polypeptide(L)'
;MNLKTLLITILLLPTLAKAQIPDTLAKKITINGFCLCKTTLSDLKQANTDLKQVDVEEMDLAKGCYGQDSRYVAGTGYSSGKQPGLIFQKDQESNYVSKIRLTRQFKGRLPDGQVIDLSNLLLKDLIKLYPQLKDKWGSRGCSGYWNFSNDTISFYVKIDPNKKPQFPIDEAYYMNKPVQAVDLMMSCYSLKKDMPEIVFEESATDPVFFIDSVRVNKHVLQNYRPEEIASVTVYKDSSAIKRMGPAAKNGLIYIETKDFAKNKYWNYFKSKSDQYGKLVPTVESDVHIQYILNKRVLKENYEGDLAAINNTIFKGLQIITKQQLIKDYGVTDKEFGVIITSEIPANLHNGKNKF
;
A
#
# COMPACT_ATOMS: atom_id res chain seq x y z
N MET A 1 -48.25 -49.01 8.18
CA MET A 1 -47.15 -48.17 8.69
C MET A 1 -46.09 -48.07 7.59
N ASN A 2 -46.10 -46.99 6.79
CA ASN A 2 -45.09 -46.74 5.76
C ASN A 2 -44.01 -45.83 6.37
N LEU A 3 -42.83 -46.38 6.62
CA LEU A 3 -41.67 -45.65 7.10
C LEU A 3 -41.03 -44.92 5.91
N LYS A 4 -41.33 -43.63 5.75
CA LYS A 4 -40.64 -42.77 4.77
C LYS A 4 -39.22 -42.51 5.26
N THR A 5 -38.25 -43.11 4.59
CA THR A 5 -36.83 -42.82 4.76
C THR A 5 -36.56 -41.38 4.31
N LEU A 6 -36.26 -40.51 5.26
CA LEU A 6 -35.86 -39.12 5.05
C LEU A 6 -34.40 -39.10 4.58
N LEU A 7 -34.15 -38.89 3.28
CA LEU A 7 -32.81 -38.59 2.78
C LEU A 7 -32.43 -37.17 3.22
N ILE A 8 -31.52 -37.06 4.19
CA ILE A 8 -30.86 -35.80 4.53
C ILE A 8 -29.70 -35.62 3.56
N THR A 9 -29.92 -34.87 2.48
CA THR A 9 -28.84 -34.34 1.63
C THR A 9 -28.06 -33.31 2.42
N ILE A 10 -26.89 -33.71 2.94
CA ILE A 10 -25.89 -32.80 3.49
C ILE A 10 -25.30 -31.99 2.32
N LEU A 11 -25.73 -30.74 2.16
CA LEU A 11 -25.05 -29.78 1.30
C LEU A 11 -23.66 -29.54 1.89
N LEU A 12 -22.63 -30.15 1.32
CA LEU A 12 -21.25 -29.69 1.50
C LEU A 12 -21.13 -28.32 0.82
N LEU A 13 -21.27 -27.26 1.61
CA LEU A 13 -20.82 -25.93 1.22
C LEU A 13 -19.32 -26.06 0.88
N PRO A 14 -18.86 -25.62 -0.29
CA PRO A 14 -17.44 -25.56 -0.57
C PRO A 14 -16.82 -24.64 0.48
N THR A 15 -15.98 -25.18 1.34
CA THR A 15 -15.11 -24.37 2.16
C THR A 15 -14.26 -23.59 1.19
N LEU A 16 -14.53 -22.28 1.06
CA LEU A 16 -13.61 -21.35 0.41
C LEU A 16 -12.25 -21.59 1.07
N ALA A 17 -11.33 -22.22 0.33
CA ALA A 17 -9.96 -22.39 0.75
C ALA A 17 -9.43 -20.98 0.99
N LYS A 18 -9.30 -20.61 2.27
CA LYS A 18 -8.74 -19.33 2.67
C LYS A 18 -7.32 -19.34 2.10
N ALA A 19 -7.00 -18.47 1.16
CA ALA A 19 -5.68 -18.38 0.55
C ALA A 19 -4.63 -18.40 1.67
N GLN A 20 -3.92 -19.52 1.79
CA GLN A 20 -2.99 -19.76 2.88
C GLN A 20 -1.62 -19.31 2.40
N ILE A 21 -1.03 -18.35 3.11
CA ILE A 21 0.33 -17.89 2.83
C ILE A 21 1.24 -19.13 2.82
N PRO A 22 2.01 -19.38 1.73
CA PRO A 22 2.94 -20.50 1.69
C PRO A 22 3.90 -20.45 2.89
N ASP A 23 4.17 -21.62 3.51
CA ASP A 23 5.01 -21.68 4.71
C ASP A 23 6.42 -21.11 4.51
N THR A 24 6.95 -21.20 3.29
CA THR A 24 8.23 -20.60 2.88
C THR A 24 8.20 -19.08 2.98
N LEU A 25 7.12 -18.44 2.53
CA LEU A 25 6.91 -17.00 2.62
C LEU A 25 6.60 -16.59 4.06
N ALA A 26 5.74 -17.33 4.76
CA ALA A 26 5.38 -17.06 6.15
C ALA A 26 6.62 -16.98 7.05
N LYS A 27 7.60 -17.88 6.86
CA LYS A 27 8.87 -17.85 7.60
C LYS A 27 9.67 -16.56 7.39
N LYS A 28 9.66 -15.99 6.17
CA LYS A 28 10.41 -14.78 5.82
C LYS A 28 9.77 -13.49 6.33
N ILE A 29 8.56 -13.55 6.90
CA ILE A 29 7.74 -12.37 7.21
C ILE A 29 7.09 -12.47 8.60
N THR A 30 7.51 -13.47 9.39
CA THR A 30 7.06 -13.69 10.75
C THR A 30 8.12 -13.20 11.73
N ILE A 31 7.69 -12.42 12.72
CA ILE A 31 8.54 -12.00 13.83
C ILE A 31 7.80 -12.19 15.15
N ASN A 32 8.46 -12.78 16.14
CA ASN A 32 7.88 -13.10 17.45
C ASN A 32 6.50 -13.81 17.37
N GLY A 33 6.29 -14.66 16.37
CA GLY A 33 5.02 -15.37 16.15
C GLY A 33 3.93 -14.55 15.46
N PHE A 34 4.18 -13.28 15.13
CA PHE A 34 3.27 -12.44 14.35
C PHE A 34 3.71 -12.41 12.89
N CYS A 35 2.82 -12.87 12.00
CA CYS A 35 3.09 -13.00 10.58
C CYS A 35 2.39 -11.88 9.83
N LEU A 36 3.14 -11.10 9.03
CA LEU A 36 2.55 -10.12 8.13
C LEU A 36 1.50 -10.79 7.24
N CYS A 37 0.40 -10.08 7.00
CA CYS A 37 -0.74 -10.48 6.17
C CYS A 37 -1.47 -11.76 6.60
N LYS A 38 -1.19 -12.27 7.80
CA LYS A 38 -1.90 -13.38 8.44
C LYS A 38 -2.42 -12.99 9.82
N THR A 39 -1.59 -12.34 10.63
CA THR A 39 -2.00 -11.81 11.94
C THR A 39 -2.99 -10.68 11.74
N THR A 40 -4.12 -10.73 12.44
CA THR A 40 -5.13 -9.68 12.45
C THR A 40 -5.05 -8.83 13.72
N LEU A 41 -5.71 -7.67 13.71
CA LEU A 41 -5.88 -6.86 14.92
C LEU A 41 -6.62 -7.62 16.04
N SER A 42 -7.54 -8.54 15.69
CA SER A 42 -8.21 -9.40 16.67
C SER A 42 -7.23 -10.37 17.33
N ASP A 43 -6.34 -10.99 16.53
CA ASP A 43 -5.30 -11.89 17.06
C ASP A 43 -4.34 -11.12 17.98
N LEU A 44 -3.97 -9.89 17.62
CA LEU A 44 -3.13 -9.03 18.45
C LEU A 44 -3.78 -8.72 19.80
N LYS A 45 -5.08 -8.39 19.81
CA LYS A 45 -5.85 -8.12 21.04
C LYS A 45 -5.97 -9.37 21.91
N GLN A 46 -6.12 -10.55 21.31
CA GLN A 46 -6.18 -11.81 22.03
C GLN A 46 -4.83 -12.17 22.65
N ALA A 47 -3.73 -12.03 21.90
CA ALA A 47 -2.38 -12.31 22.37
C ALA A 47 -1.88 -11.28 23.40
N ASN A 48 -2.33 -10.03 23.28
CA ASN A 48 -1.86 -8.90 24.08
C ASN A 48 -3.04 -8.13 24.67
N THR A 49 -3.48 -8.52 25.86
CA THR A 49 -4.60 -7.89 26.58
C THR A 49 -4.37 -6.40 26.91
N ASP A 50 -3.11 -5.95 26.91
CA ASP A 50 -2.69 -4.56 27.15
C ASP A 50 -2.40 -3.79 25.85
N LEU A 51 -2.81 -4.33 24.70
CA LEU A 51 -2.62 -3.69 23.40
C LEU A 51 -3.30 -2.32 23.37
N LYS A 52 -2.52 -1.29 23.04
CA LYS A 52 -2.99 0.09 22.94
C LYS A 52 -2.59 0.72 21.61
N GLN A 53 -3.44 1.60 21.11
CA GLN A 53 -3.11 2.42 19.95
C GLN A 53 -2.06 3.47 20.35
N VAL A 54 -1.12 3.74 19.46
CA VAL A 54 -0.03 4.71 19.64
C VAL A 54 0.18 5.50 18.36
N ASP A 55 0.72 6.71 18.50
CA ASP A 55 1.21 7.51 17.38
C ASP A 55 2.52 6.93 16.86
N VAL A 56 2.69 6.96 15.54
CA VAL A 56 3.88 6.43 14.86
C VAL A 56 4.46 7.48 13.94
N GLU A 57 5.73 7.82 14.15
CA GLU A 57 6.50 8.59 13.18
C GLU A 57 6.86 7.69 11.99
N GLU A 58 6.37 8.02 10.80
CA GLU A 58 6.76 7.34 9.57
C GLU A 58 8.13 7.86 9.11
N MET A 59 9.15 7.01 9.28
CA MET A 59 10.53 7.38 8.97
C MET A 59 10.79 7.55 7.48
N ASP A 60 9.98 6.93 6.63
CA ASP A 60 9.97 7.13 5.18
C ASP A 60 8.94 8.20 4.73
N LEU A 61 7.87 8.45 5.50
CA LEU A 61 6.79 9.40 5.17
C LEU A 61 6.69 10.54 6.19
N ALA A 62 7.76 11.31 6.39
CA ALA A 62 7.77 12.41 7.35
C ALA A 62 6.63 13.43 7.09
N LYS A 63 6.23 14.15 8.15
CA LYS A 63 5.15 15.15 8.13
C LYS A 63 5.45 16.24 7.08
N GLY A 64 4.71 16.26 5.98
CA GLY A 64 4.93 17.15 4.83
C GLY A 64 5.45 16.45 3.56
N CYS A 65 5.75 15.15 3.62
CA CYS A 65 6.00 14.35 2.43
C CYS A 65 4.72 14.11 1.63
N TYR A 66 4.74 14.47 0.34
CA TYR A 66 3.69 14.08 -0.60
C TYR A 66 3.86 12.59 -0.96
N GLY A 67 3.07 11.74 -0.33
CA GLY A 67 3.02 10.31 -0.63
C GLY A 67 2.29 9.54 0.47
N GLN A 68 1.43 8.61 0.09
CA GLN A 68 0.84 7.63 0.99
C GLN A 68 1.40 6.27 0.60
N ASP A 69 1.78 5.47 1.59
CA ASP A 69 2.06 4.06 1.36
C ASP A 69 0.78 3.28 1.62
N SER A 70 0.16 2.77 0.54
CA SER A 70 -1.12 2.08 0.64
C SER A 70 -1.04 0.73 1.35
N ARG A 71 0.17 0.23 1.63
CA ARG A 71 0.36 -1.06 2.30
C ARG A 71 -0.10 -1.02 3.75
N TYR A 72 -0.12 0.14 4.41
CA TYR A 72 -0.47 0.25 5.81
C TYR A 72 -1.14 1.58 6.15
N VAL A 73 -1.83 1.64 7.29
CA VAL A 73 -2.36 2.89 7.86
C VAL A 73 -1.24 3.64 8.55
N ALA A 74 -0.81 4.74 7.93
CA ALA A 74 0.29 5.58 8.41
C ALA A 74 -0.09 6.44 9.62
N GLY A 75 0.91 6.79 10.42
CA GLY A 75 0.79 7.75 11.53
C GLY A 75 0.26 7.17 12.83
N THR A 76 -0.29 5.96 12.81
CA THR A 76 -0.79 5.27 13.99
C THR A 76 -0.51 3.77 13.91
N GLY A 77 -0.36 3.13 15.07
CA GLY A 77 -0.16 1.70 15.20
C GLY A 77 -0.61 1.18 16.56
N TYR A 78 -0.32 -0.08 16.83
CA TYR A 78 -0.69 -0.76 18.07
C TYR A 78 0.56 -1.30 18.75
N SER A 79 0.68 -1.12 20.06
CA SER A 79 1.82 -1.62 20.85
C SER A 79 1.33 -2.26 22.14
N SER A 80 2.14 -3.14 22.72
CA SER A 80 1.88 -3.79 24.00
C SER A 80 3.17 -3.85 24.80
N GLY A 81 3.08 -3.70 26.13
CA GLY A 81 4.20 -3.87 27.03
C GLY A 81 4.73 -5.31 27.07
N LYS A 82 3.89 -6.29 26.70
CA LYS A 82 4.30 -7.70 26.53
C LYS A 82 5.18 -7.93 25.30
N GLN A 83 5.19 -7.00 24.34
CA GLN A 83 5.96 -7.05 23.11
C GLN A 83 6.84 -5.80 22.99
N PRO A 84 7.83 -5.62 23.88
CA PRO A 84 8.65 -4.41 23.90
C PRO A 84 9.37 -4.22 22.57
N GLY A 85 9.26 -3.00 22.04
CA GLY A 85 9.87 -2.63 20.77
C GLY A 85 9.11 -3.03 19.51
N LEU A 86 7.94 -3.68 19.61
CA LEU A 86 7.07 -3.94 18.45
C LEU A 86 5.93 -2.93 18.38
N ILE A 87 5.73 -2.35 17.19
CA ILE A 87 4.53 -1.58 16.85
C ILE A 87 3.92 -2.17 15.58
N PHE A 88 2.65 -2.54 15.64
CA PHE A 88 1.90 -3.15 14.56
C PHE A 88 1.06 -2.11 13.83
N GLN A 89 1.12 -2.08 12.50
CA GLN A 89 0.26 -1.24 11.66
C GLN A 89 -0.56 -2.12 10.73
N LYS A 90 -1.85 -1.81 10.65
CA LYS A 90 -2.78 -2.56 9.82
C LYS A 90 -2.68 -2.14 8.36
N ASP A 91 -3.05 -3.06 7.49
CA ASP A 91 -3.38 -2.79 6.09
C ASP A 91 -4.50 -1.73 5.98
N GLN A 92 -4.52 -0.96 4.91
CA GLN A 92 -5.53 0.10 4.76
C GLN A 92 -6.94 -0.47 4.60
N GLU A 93 -7.06 -1.60 3.89
CA GLU A 93 -8.33 -2.17 3.44
C GLU A 93 -8.77 -3.39 4.25
N SER A 94 -7.92 -3.91 5.13
CA SER A 94 -8.21 -5.09 5.93
C SER A 94 -7.77 -4.93 7.39
N ASN A 95 -8.13 -5.93 8.20
CA ASN A 95 -7.72 -6.02 9.60
C ASN A 95 -6.39 -6.75 9.78
N TYR A 96 -5.72 -7.13 8.69
CA TYR A 96 -4.41 -7.78 8.75
C TYR A 96 -3.32 -6.78 9.10
N VAL A 97 -2.31 -7.24 9.83
CA VAL A 97 -1.06 -6.51 10.05
C VAL A 97 -0.24 -6.61 8.76
N SER A 98 0.07 -5.48 8.15
CA SER A 98 0.89 -5.40 6.93
C SER A 98 2.26 -4.76 7.16
N LYS A 99 2.43 -4.12 8.32
CA LYS A 99 3.70 -3.54 8.76
C LYS A 99 3.93 -3.77 10.25
N ILE A 100 5.18 -4.09 10.59
CA ILE A 100 5.67 -4.19 11.96
C ILE A 100 6.94 -3.33 12.07
N ARG A 101 6.86 -2.28 12.89
CA ARG A 101 7.97 -1.40 13.24
C ARG A 101 8.68 -1.97 14.47
N LEU A 102 9.98 -2.23 14.33
CA LEU A 102 10.89 -2.57 15.41
C LEU A 102 11.56 -1.27 15.89
N THR A 103 11.34 -0.90 17.14
CA THR A 103 11.97 0.29 17.74
C THR A 103 13.29 -0.07 18.41
N ARG A 104 14.03 0.92 18.93
CA ARG A 104 15.27 0.69 19.69
C ARG A 104 15.12 -0.21 20.94
N GLN A 105 13.90 -0.46 21.40
CA GLN A 105 13.65 -1.41 22.49
C GLN A 105 13.62 -2.87 22.02
N PHE A 106 13.55 -3.12 20.71
CA PHE A 106 13.47 -4.46 20.18
C PHE A 106 14.81 -5.19 20.29
N LYS A 107 14.74 -6.38 20.85
CA LYS A 107 15.81 -7.37 20.88
C LYS A 107 15.22 -8.73 20.55
N GLY A 108 15.72 -9.37 19.51
CA GLY A 108 15.14 -10.63 19.05
C GLY A 108 15.67 -11.08 17.72
N ARG A 109 15.02 -12.10 17.17
CA ARG A 109 15.38 -12.71 15.89
C ARG A 109 14.54 -12.09 14.77
N LEU A 110 15.21 -11.66 13.70
CA LEU A 110 14.58 -11.25 12.45
C LEU A 110 14.11 -12.46 11.63
N PRO A 111 13.23 -12.27 10.63
CA PRO A 111 12.68 -13.38 9.85
C PRO A 111 13.71 -14.20 9.06
N ASP A 112 14.86 -13.60 8.73
CA ASP A 112 16.00 -14.27 8.09
C ASP A 112 16.86 -15.08 9.07
N GLY A 113 16.51 -15.07 10.36
CA GLY A 113 17.23 -15.77 11.41
C GLY A 113 18.29 -14.96 12.12
N GLN A 114 18.62 -13.73 11.67
CA GLN A 114 19.61 -12.88 12.33
C GLN A 114 19.12 -12.42 13.70
N VAL A 115 19.99 -12.44 14.72
CA VAL A 115 19.66 -11.91 16.04
C VAL A 115 20.15 -10.47 16.14
N ILE A 116 19.25 -9.56 16.50
CA ILE A 116 19.54 -8.13 16.59
C ILE A 116 19.20 -7.58 17.98
N ASP A 117 19.94 -6.56 18.38
CA ASP A 117 19.66 -5.71 19.54
C ASP A 117 19.69 -4.25 19.08
N LEU A 118 18.52 -3.68 18.81
CA LEU A 118 18.41 -2.32 18.26
C LEU A 118 18.78 -1.23 19.27
N SER A 119 18.96 -1.56 20.55
CA SER A 119 19.39 -0.59 21.54
C SER A 119 20.82 -0.11 21.26
N ASN A 120 21.67 -0.99 20.72
CA ASN A 120 23.10 -0.75 20.52
C ASN A 120 23.57 -0.94 19.06
N LEU A 121 22.67 -1.28 18.13
CA LEU A 121 23.05 -1.54 16.74
C LEU A 121 23.52 -0.27 16.02
N LEU A 122 24.78 -0.27 15.60
CA LEU A 122 25.37 0.76 14.76
C LEU A 122 25.30 0.37 13.28
N LEU A 123 25.30 1.37 12.39
CA LEU A 123 25.23 1.13 10.95
C LEU A 123 26.36 0.23 10.44
N LYS A 124 27.59 0.42 10.91
CA LYS A 124 28.73 -0.44 10.51
C LYS A 124 28.52 -1.92 10.83
N ASP A 125 27.79 -2.21 11.90
CA ASP A 125 27.52 -3.59 12.32
C ASP A 125 26.32 -4.14 11.55
N LEU A 126 25.33 -3.30 11.24
CA LEU A 126 24.26 -3.65 10.31
C LEU A 126 24.81 -4.02 8.92
N ILE A 127 25.76 -3.26 8.37
CA ILE A 127 26.36 -3.53 7.05
C ILE A 127 27.11 -4.87 7.03
N LYS A 128 27.72 -5.28 8.15
CA LYS A 128 28.33 -6.62 8.26
C LYS A 128 27.27 -7.73 8.23
N LEU A 129 26.12 -7.49 8.85
CA LEU A 129 24.99 -8.44 8.84
C LEU A 129 24.31 -8.50 7.47
N TYR A 130 24.30 -7.38 6.74
CA TYR A 130 23.65 -7.23 5.43
C TYR A 130 24.58 -6.59 4.39
N PRO A 131 25.66 -7.28 3.95
CA PRO A 131 26.61 -6.73 2.98
C PRO A 131 25.95 -6.32 1.65
N GLN A 132 24.89 -7.03 1.24
CA GLN A 132 24.10 -6.76 0.04
C GLN A 132 23.31 -5.45 0.08
N LEU A 133 23.17 -4.82 1.25
CA LEU A 133 22.49 -3.55 1.42
C LEU A 133 23.47 -2.36 1.50
N LYS A 134 24.78 -2.62 1.51
CA LYS A 134 25.82 -1.59 1.71
C LYS A 134 25.68 -0.40 0.75
N ASP A 135 25.38 -0.66 -0.51
CA ASP A 135 25.28 0.36 -1.55
C ASP A 135 23.82 0.80 -1.82
N LYS A 136 22.85 0.30 -1.03
CA LYS A 136 21.42 0.57 -1.19
C LYS A 136 20.94 1.72 -0.31
N TRP A 137 21.68 2.83 -0.33
CA TRP A 137 21.28 4.04 0.39
C TRP A 137 20.10 4.71 -0.31
N GLY A 138 19.06 4.99 0.46
CA GLY A 138 17.94 5.80 0.02
C GLY A 138 17.59 6.88 1.03
N SER A 139 16.85 7.87 0.57
CA SER A 139 16.04 8.74 1.40
C SER A 139 14.95 9.31 0.51
N ARG A 140 13.71 9.36 1.00
CA ARG A 140 12.69 10.19 0.36
C ARG A 140 13.07 11.63 0.70
N GLY A 141 13.24 12.54 -0.27
CA GLY A 141 13.88 13.86 -0.04
C GLY A 141 13.26 14.79 1.02
N CYS A 142 12.16 14.38 1.66
CA CYS A 142 11.48 15.02 2.78
C CYS A 142 11.55 14.21 4.10
N SER A 143 12.19 13.04 4.10
CA SER A 143 12.42 12.18 5.26
C SER A 143 13.60 12.67 6.08
N GLY A 144 13.49 12.56 7.41
CA GLY A 144 14.59 12.77 8.34
C GLY A 144 15.54 11.58 8.48
N TYR A 145 15.42 10.55 7.62
CA TYR A 145 16.15 9.29 7.72
C TYR A 145 16.77 8.86 6.39
N TRP A 146 17.97 8.29 6.49
CA TRP A 146 18.51 7.38 5.49
C TRP A 146 17.85 6.02 5.69
N ASN A 147 17.53 5.33 4.61
CA ASN A 147 17.05 3.96 4.65
C ASN A 147 17.97 3.00 3.89
N PHE A 148 18.10 1.78 4.43
CA PHE A 148 18.76 0.63 3.82
C PHE A 148 17.72 -0.45 3.70
N SER A 149 17.35 -0.80 2.48
CA SER A 149 16.12 -1.56 2.29
C SER A 149 16.21 -2.61 1.20
N ASN A 150 15.42 -3.66 1.38
CA ASN A 150 14.94 -4.52 0.31
C ASN A 150 13.40 -4.46 0.29
N ASP A 151 12.75 -5.42 -0.37
CA ASP A 151 11.30 -5.38 -0.58
C ASP A 151 10.48 -5.58 0.70
N THR A 152 11.05 -6.24 1.73
CA THR A 152 10.33 -6.59 2.96
C THR A 152 10.90 -5.96 4.23
N ILE A 153 12.17 -5.55 4.22
CA ILE A 153 12.83 -4.94 5.39
C ILE A 153 13.45 -3.59 5.03
N SER A 154 13.29 -2.62 5.93
CA SER A 154 13.91 -1.29 5.83
C SER A 154 14.53 -0.90 7.16
N PHE A 155 15.83 -0.63 7.18
CA PHE A 155 16.57 -0.11 8.34
C PHE A 155 16.73 1.39 8.22
N TYR A 156 16.57 2.12 9.32
CA TYR A 156 16.61 3.59 9.30
C TYR A 156 17.74 4.16 10.15
N VAL A 157 18.48 5.10 9.60
CA VAL A 157 19.49 5.89 10.31
C VAL A 157 19.11 7.35 10.21
N LYS A 158 19.08 8.08 11.34
CA LYS A 158 18.66 9.48 11.35
C LYS A 158 19.65 10.35 10.57
N ILE A 159 19.12 11.19 9.69
CA ILE A 159 19.90 12.22 9.00
C ILE A 159 20.31 13.27 10.01
N ASP A 160 21.56 13.67 9.94
CA ASP A 160 22.08 14.79 10.71
C ASP A 160 21.87 16.08 9.92
N PRO A 161 20.93 16.97 10.33
CA PRO A 161 20.64 18.18 9.58
C PRO A 161 21.84 19.15 9.52
N ASN A 162 22.77 19.04 10.46
CA ASN A 162 23.95 19.89 10.56
C ASN A 162 25.12 19.40 9.69
N LYS A 163 25.07 18.15 9.21
CA LYS A 163 26.06 17.61 8.29
C LYS A 163 25.76 18.10 6.86
N LYS A 164 26.50 19.12 6.42
CA LYS A 164 26.41 19.68 5.06
C LYS A 164 27.71 19.44 4.25
N PRO A 165 27.63 19.25 2.91
CA PRO A 165 26.39 19.03 2.15
C PRO A 165 25.76 17.67 2.49
N GLN A 166 24.44 17.53 2.32
CA GLN A 166 23.75 16.26 2.58
C GLN A 166 24.02 15.23 1.47
N PHE A 167 24.33 15.71 0.26
CA PHE A 167 24.66 14.90 -0.91
C PHE A 167 25.99 15.36 -1.52
N PRO A 168 26.85 14.44 -2.01
CA PRO A 168 26.74 12.99 -1.85
C PRO A 168 26.83 12.57 -0.37
N ILE A 169 26.32 11.38 -0.05
CA ILE A 169 26.28 10.90 1.34
C ILE A 169 27.71 10.69 1.85
N ASP A 170 28.01 11.24 3.03
CA ASP A 170 29.24 10.92 3.75
C ASP A 170 29.07 9.58 4.48
N GLU A 171 29.27 8.47 3.77
CA GLU A 171 29.04 7.13 4.33
C GLU A 171 29.86 6.88 5.60
N ALA A 172 31.13 7.29 5.58
CA ALA A 172 32.05 7.12 6.70
C ALA A 172 31.54 7.83 7.98
N TYR A 173 30.97 9.04 7.83
CA TYR A 173 30.33 9.76 8.93
C TYR A 173 29.17 8.97 9.57
N TYR A 174 28.36 8.30 8.75
CA TYR A 174 27.18 7.58 9.22
C TYR A 174 27.48 6.18 9.78
N MET A 175 28.64 5.58 9.51
CA MET A 175 29.01 4.24 9.98
C MET A 175 28.88 4.03 11.49
N ASN A 176 29.14 5.07 12.29
CA ASN A 176 29.03 5.02 13.75
C ASN A 176 27.70 5.55 14.29
N LYS A 177 26.71 5.81 13.42
CA LYS A 177 25.39 6.27 13.86
C LYS A 177 24.49 5.09 14.19
N PRO A 178 23.62 5.23 15.21
CA PRO A 178 22.70 4.18 15.62
C PRO A 178 21.58 3.97 14.61
N VAL A 179 21.25 2.70 14.35
CA VAL A 179 20.02 2.31 13.66
C VAL A 179 18.84 2.67 14.57
N GLN A 180 17.95 3.54 14.07
CA GLN A 180 16.84 4.08 14.85
C GLN A 180 15.64 3.15 14.91
N ALA A 181 15.38 2.45 13.81
CA ALA A 181 14.29 1.50 13.72
C ALA A 181 14.49 0.57 12.52
N VAL A 182 13.65 -0.46 12.50
CA VAL A 182 13.49 -1.37 11.36
C VAL A 182 12.01 -1.49 11.05
N ASP A 183 11.65 -1.43 9.78
CA ASP A 183 10.32 -1.80 9.30
C ASP A 183 10.37 -3.14 8.61
N LEU A 184 9.51 -4.04 9.04
CA LEU A 184 9.08 -5.20 8.26
C LEU A 184 7.73 -4.84 7.63
N MET A 185 7.62 -4.86 6.32
CA MET A 185 6.36 -4.49 5.66
C MET A 185 6.15 -5.21 4.34
N MET A 186 4.88 -5.45 3.99
CA MET A 186 4.49 -5.94 2.67
C MET A 186 3.04 -5.59 2.35
N SER A 187 2.69 -5.67 1.07
CA SER A 187 1.30 -5.55 0.65
C SER A 187 0.58 -6.88 0.80
N CYS A 188 -0.48 -6.89 1.62
CA CYS A 188 -1.34 -8.06 1.78
C CYS A 188 -2.22 -8.34 0.57
N TYR A 189 -2.41 -7.34 -0.31
CA TYR A 189 -3.07 -7.51 -1.59
C TYR A 189 -2.36 -8.54 -2.48
N SER A 190 -1.02 -8.57 -2.46
CA SER A 190 -0.20 -9.51 -3.27
C SER A 190 -0.51 -10.99 -2.98
N LEU A 191 -1.11 -11.28 -1.82
CA LEU A 191 -1.46 -12.64 -1.38
C LEU A 191 -2.89 -13.04 -1.74
N LYS A 192 -3.71 -12.09 -2.23
CA LYS A 192 -5.09 -12.34 -2.68
C LYS A 192 -5.17 -12.83 -4.12
N LYS A 193 -4.07 -12.78 -4.88
CA LYS A 193 -3.93 -13.39 -6.21
C LYS A 193 -2.97 -14.57 -6.12
N ASP A 194 -3.28 -15.66 -6.83
CA ASP A 194 -2.39 -16.80 -7.08
C ASP A 194 -1.17 -16.35 -7.90
N MET A 195 -0.31 -15.51 -7.30
CA MET A 195 0.85 -14.94 -7.96
C MET A 195 2.03 -15.87 -7.70
N PRO A 196 2.68 -16.42 -8.75
CA PRO A 196 3.84 -17.27 -8.59
C PRO A 196 4.97 -16.51 -7.87
N GLU A 197 5.77 -17.25 -7.11
CA GLU A 197 6.88 -16.78 -6.29
C GLU A 197 7.75 -15.76 -7.06
N ILE A 198 7.73 -14.49 -6.61
CA ILE A 198 8.46 -13.40 -7.28
C ILE A 198 9.97 -13.62 -7.06
N VAL A 199 10.63 -14.23 -8.05
CA VAL A 199 12.09 -14.23 -8.15
C VAL A 199 12.51 -12.92 -8.80
N PHE A 200 13.17 -12.06 -8.03
CA PHE A 200 13.67 -10.77 -8.48
C PHE A 200 14.99 -10.95 -9.24
N GLU A 201 14.92 -11.28 -10.53
CA GLU A 201 16.03 -10.97 -11.45
C GLU A 201 15.82 -9.54 -11.96
N GLU A 202 16.35 -8.56 -11.23
CA GLU A 202 16.39 -7.17 -11.72
C GLU A 202 17.51 -7.02 -12.76
N SER A 203 17.15 -6.70 -14.00
CA SER A 203 18.15 -6.21 -14.96
C SER A 203 18.55 -4.79 -14.55
N ALA A 204 19.87 -4.52 -14.53
CA ALA A 204 20.41 -3.19 -14.24
C ALA A 204 20.01 -2.11 -15.26
N THR A 205 19.29 -2.46 -16.33
CA THR A 205 18.77 -1.57 -17.37
C THR A 205 17.26 -1.35 -17.30
N ASP A 206 16.53 -2.16 -16.54
CA ASP A 206 15.07 -2.05 -16.47
C ASP A 206 14.67 -0.87 -15.56
N PRO A 207 13.55 -0.19 -15.85
CA PRO A 207 12.96 0.76 -14.92
C PRO A 207 12.40 0.02 -13.69
N VAL A 208 12.19 0.75 -12.60
CA VAL A 208 11.52 0.20 -11.42
C VAL A 208 10.02 0.14 -11.68
N PHE A 209 9.38 -1.01 -11.45
CA PHE A 209 7.95 -1.20 -11.65
C PHE A 209 7.19 -1.33 -10.32
N PHE A 210 6.03 -0.70 -10.27
CA PHE A 210 5.03 -0.90 -9.22
C PHE A 210 3.68 -1.22 -9.86
N ILE A 211 2.99 -2.24 -9.34
CA ILE A 211 1.56 -2.48 -9.62
C ILE A 211 0.82 -2.35 -8.30
N ASP A 212 -0.20 -1.50 -8.23
CA ASP A 212 -1.04 -1.28 -7.04
C ASP A 212 -0.18 -0.98 -5.79
N SER A 213 0.82 -0.12 -5.98
CA SER A 213 1.85 0.26 -4.99
C SER A 213 2.79 -0.87 -4.54
N VAL A 214 2.74 -2.05 -5.17
CA VAL A 214 3.65 -3.18 -4.90
C VAL A 214 4.77 -3.18 -5.92
N ARG A 215 6.04 -3.20 -5.45
CA ARG A 215 7.18 -3.34 -6.36
C ARG A 215 7.16 -4.73 -6.99
N VAL A 216 7.29 -4.79 -8.31
CA VAL A 216 7.26 -6.04 -9.06
C VAL A 216 8.41 -6.09 -10.06
N ASN A 217 8.75 -7.29 -10.53
CA ASN A 217 9.58 -7.44 -11.72
C ASN A 217 8.74 -7.22 -13.00
N LYS A 218 9.41 -7.03 -14.14
CA LYS A 218 8.71 -6.85 -15.43
C LYS A 218 7.87 -8.06 -15.85
N HIS A 219 8.23 -9.27 -15.42
CA HIS A 219 7.53 -10.50 -15.82
C HIS A 219 6.13 -10.57 -15.22
N VAL A 220 5.92 -10.04 -14.02
CA VAL A 220 4.59 -9.94 -13.40
C VAL A 220 3.61 -9.16 -14.30
N LEU A 221 4.08 -8.21 -15.09
CA LEU A 221 3.23 -7.46 -16.03
C LEU A 221 2.55 -8.35 -17.07
N GLN A 222 3.17 -9.48 -17.43
CA GLN A 222 2.63 -10.43 -18.40
C GLN A 222 1.37 -11.14 -17.90
N ASN A 223 1.11 -11.10 -16.59
CA ASN A 223 -0.06 -11.71 -15.97
C ASN A 223 -1.30 -10.81 -16.00
N TYR A 224 -1.18 -9.56 -16.47
CA TYR A 224 -2.28 -8.61 -16.51
C TYR A 224 -2.67 -8.34 -17.95
N ARG A 225 -3.97 -8.41 -18.24
CA ARG A 225 -4.48 -7.94 -19.52
C ARG A 225 -4.57 -6.42 -19.53
N PRO A 226 -4.38 -5.74 -20.68
CA PRO A 226 -4.47 -4.29 -20.77
C PRO A 226 -5.78 -3.72 -20.23
N GLU A 227 -6.89 -4.45 -20.39
CA GLU A 227 -8.23 -4.03 -19.96
C GLU A 227 -8.39 -4.03 -18.43
N GLU A 228 -7.50 -4.67 -17.70
CA GLU A 228 -7.46 -4.67 -16.23
C GLU A 228 -6.72 -3.46 -15.67
N ILE A 229 -6.03 -2.69 -16.53
CA ILE A 229 -5.22 -1.54 -16.13
C ILE A 229 -6.06 -0.26 -16.20
N ALA A 230 -6.10 0.48 -15.10
CA ALA A 230 -6.77 1.77 -15.02
C ALA A 230 -5.83 2.92 -15.39
N SER A 231 -4.57 2.86 -14.95
CA SER A 231 -3.60 3.90 -15.27
C SER A 231 -2.16 3.39 -15.26
N VAL A 232 -1.33 4.10 -16.03
CA VAL A 232 0.13 3.93 -16.03
C VAL A 232 0.75 5.32 -15.88
N THR A 233 1.57 5.50 -14.86
CA THR A 233 2.32 6.73 -14.60
C THR A 233 3.80 6.44 -14.81
N VAL A 234 4.43 7.20 -15.71
CA VAL A 234 5.85 7.04 -16.05
C VAL A 234 6.62 8.27 -15.58
N TYR A 235 7.63 8.04 -14.75
CA TYR A 235 8.62 9.03 -14.35
C TYR A 235 9.94 8.76 -15.07
N LYS A 236 10.51 9.81 -15.67
CA LYS A 236 11.76 9.76 -16.43
C LYS A 236 12.85 10.61 -15.78
N ASP A 237 14.10 10.26 -16.05
CA ASP A 237 15.28 11.04 -15.67
C ASP A 237 15.31 11.42 -14.18
N SER A 238 15.60 12.69 -13.88
CA SER A 238 15.68 13.24 -12.53
C SER A 238 14.36 13.11 -11.75
N SER A 239 13.20 13.05 -12.41
CA SER A 239 11.92 12.91 -11.72
C SER A 239 11.74 11.53 -11.07
N ALA A 240 12.28 10.47 -11.68
CA ALA A 240 12.26 9.12 -11.15
C ALA A 240 13.23 8.99 -9.96
N ILE A 241 14.45 9.50 -10.13
CA ILE A 241 15.49 9.52 -9.08
C ILE A 241 15.01 10.33 -7.88
N LYS A 242 14.35 11.47 -8.08
CA LYS A 242 13.79 12.29 -6.99
C LYS A 242 12.75 11.53 -6.15
N ARG A 243 12.03 10.56 -6.75
CA ARG A 243 11.00 9.78 -6.06
C ARG A 243 11.55 8.54 -5.36
N MET A 244 12.48 7.82 -6.00
CA MET A 244 12.89 6.47 -5.58
C MET A 244 14.41 6.31 -5.39
N GLY A 245 15.19 7.37 -5.54
CA GLY A 245 16.64 7.35 -5.39
C GLY A 245 17.38 6.71 -6.58
N PRO A 246 18.67 6.37 -6.39
CA PRO A 246 19.55 5.88 -7.47
C PRO A 246 19.04 4.61 -8.19
N ALA A 247 18.25 3.77 -7.50
CA ALA A 247 17.65 2.58 -8.07
C ALA A 247 16.72 2.89 -9.26
N ALA A 248 16.12 4.09 -9.30
CA ALA A 248 15.23 4.52 -10.37
C ALA A 248 15.95 5.33 -11.47
N LYS A 249 17.28 5.21 -11.60
CA LYS A 249 18.06 5.90 -12.63
C LYS A 249 17.61 5.59 -14.07
N ASN A 250 17.05 4.41 -14.28
CA ASN A 250 16.52 3.98 -15.59
C ASN A 250 15.03 4.30 -15.77
N GLY A 251 14.42 5.02 -14.82
CA GLY A 251 13.00 5.34 -14.82
C GLY A 251 12.20 4.58 -13.76
N LEU A 252 10.97 5.03 -13.57
CA LEU A 252 10.03 4.49 -12.59
C LEU A 252 8.62 4.47 -13.19
N ILE A 253 7.97 3.32 -13.13
CA ILE A 253 6.65 3.08 -13.70
C ILE A 253 5.71 2.61 -12.60
N TYR A 254 4.63 3.35 -12.37
CA TYR A 254 3.52 2.93 -11.53
C TYR A 254 2.33 2.53 -12.39
N ILE A 255 1.73 1.41 -12.05
CA ILE A 255 0.56 0.85 -12.72
C ILE A 255 -0.51 0.68 -11.64
N GLU A 256 -1.70 1.19 -11.91
CA GLU A 256 -2.87 0.95 -11.06
C GLU A 256 -3.87 0.12 -11.85
N THR A 257 -4.34 -0.98 -11.27
CA THR A 257 -5.41 -1.81 -11.81
C THR A 257 -6.78 -1.14 -11.62
N LYS A 258 -7.78 -1.58 -12.37
CA LYS A 258 -9.17 -1.10 -12.20
C LYS A 258 -9.71 -1.38 -10.81
N ASP A 259 -9.46 -2.55 -10.25
CA ASP A 259 -9.94 -2.89 -8.91
C ASP A 259 -9.30 -1.98 -7.85
N PHE A 260 -7.99 -1.74 -7.96
CA PHE A 260 -7.30 -0.82 -7.05
C PHE A 260 -7.81 0.62 -7.19
N ALA A 261 -7.95 1.10 -8.42
CA ALA A 261 -8.49 2.42 -8.72
C ALA A 261 -9.93 2.59 -8.18
N LYS A 262 -10.77 1.56 -8.30
CA LYS A 262 -12.14 1.53 -7.74
C LYS A 262 -12.14 1.69 -6.23
N ASN A 263 -11.36 0.89 -5.53
CA ASN A 263 -11.22 0.99 -4.07
C ASN A 263 -10.78 2.40 -3.65
N LYS A 264 -9.80 2.96 -4.36
CA LYS A 264 -9.25 4.29 -4.10
C LYS A 264 -10.29 5.40 -4.23
N TYR A 265 -11.00 5.50 -5.36
CA TYR A 265 -12.01 6.56 -5.52
C TYR A 265 -13.24 6.32 -4.63
N TRP A 266 -13.63 5.06 -4.40
CA TRP A 266 -14.76 4.73 -3.56
C TRP A 266 -14.53 5.19 -2.12
N ASN A 267 -13.38 4.85 -1.53
CA ASN A 267 -13.00 5.33 -0.20
C ASN A 267 -12.93 6.86 -0.14
N TYR A 268 -12.37 7.48 -1.17
CA TYR A 268 -12.27 8.93 -1.25
C TYR A 268 -13.67 9.58 -1.25
N PHE A 269 -14.58 9.14 -2.12
CA PHE A 269 -15.94 9.69 -2.21
C PHE A 269 -16.76 9.43 -0.95
N LYS A 270 -16.59 8.27 -0.30
CA LYS A 270 -17.17 8.01 1.04
C LYS A 270 -16.72 9.04 2.06
N SER A 271 -15.44 9.43 2.05
CA SER A 271 -14.92 10.47 2.95
C SER A 271 -15.41 11.89 2.61
N LYS A 272 -15.99 12.09 1.42
CA LYS A 272 -16.49 13.39 0.95
C LYS A 272 -18.00 13.54 1.06
N SER A 273 -18.75 12.45 1.18
CA SER A 273 -20.20 12.49 1.26
C SER A 273 -20.77 11.29 2.02
N ASP A 274 -21.39 11.56 3.17
CA ASP A 274 -22.11 10.55 3.95
C ASP A 274 -23.24 9.91 3.14
N GLN A 275 -23.91 10.70 2.30
CA GLN A 275 -24.98 10.20 1.44
C GLN A 275 -24.42 9.20 0.42
N TYR A 276 -23.25 9.48 -0.15
CA TYR A 276 -22.57 8.54 -1.04
C TYR A 276 -22.19 7.26 -0.30
N GLY A 277 -21.65 7.38 0.93
CA GLY A 277 -21.30 6.21 1.73
C GLY A 277 -22.48 5.34 2.16
N LYS A 278 -23.68 5.91 2.30
CA LYS A 278 -24.92 5.15 2.51
C LYS A 278 -25.40 4.47 1.22
N LEU A 279 -25.25 5.14 0.08
CA LEU A 279 -25.71 4.65 -1.21
C LEU A 279 -24.80 3.56 -1.79
N VAL A 280 -23.49 3.70 -1.58
CA VAL A 280 -22.45 2.78 -2.07
C VAL A 280 -21.66 2.22 -0.86
N PRO A 281 -22.30 1.40 -0.01
CA PRO A 281 -21.71 0.92 1.24
C PRO A 281 -20.52 -0.01 1.01
N THR A 282 -20.46 -0.71 -0.12
CA THR A 282 -19.35 -1.54 -0.63
C THR A 282 -18.96 -1.11 -2.05
N VAL A 283 -17.80 -1.55 -2.56
CA VAL A 283 -17.35 -1.23 -3.92
C VAL A 283 -18.30 -1.80 -4.98
N GLU A 284 -18.85 -2.99 -4.74
CA GLU A 284 -19.76 -3.69 -5.66
C GLU A 284 -21.15 -3.05 -5.71
N SER A 285 -21.47 -2.16 -4.76
CA SER A 285 -22.76 -1.45 -4.73
C SER A 285 -22.85 -0.36 -5.81
N ASP A 286 -21.76 -0.04 -6.51
CA ASP A 286 -21.74 1.00 -7.55
C ASP A 286 -22.43 0.60 -8.87
N VAL A 287 -22.89 -0.65 -8.99
CA VAL A 287 -23.59 -1.16 -10.18
C VAL A 287 -24.85 -0.37 -10.54
N HIS A 288 -25.49 0.28 -9.55
CA HIS A 288 -26.68 1.11 -9.72
C HIS A 288 -26.37 2.60 -10.01
N ILE A 289 -25.09 2.95 -10.04
CA ILE A 289 -24.60 4.32 -10.15
C ILE A 289 -24.18 4.64 -11.58
N GLN A 290 -24.56 5.82 -12.04
CA GLN A 290 -23.90 6.50 -13.16
C GLN A 290 -22.95 7.55 -12.60
N TYR A 291 -21.65 7.42 -12.87
CA TYR A 291 -20.70 8.50 -12.57
C TYR A 291 -20.70 9.54 -13.69
N ILE A 292 -20.69 10.82 -13.30
CA ILE A 292 -20.56 11.97 -14.20
C ILE A 292 -19.40 12.81 -13.70
N LEU A 293 -18.35 13.00 -14.50
CA LEU A 293 -17.21 13.85 -14.16
C LEU A 293 -17.23 15.10 -15.03
N ASN A 294 -17.36 16.28 -14.42
CA ASN A 294 -17.38 17.56 -15.13
C ASN A 294 -18.36 17.56 -16.33
N LYS A 295 -19.59 17.09 -16.09
CA LYS A 295 -20.68 16.90 -17.08
C LYS A 295 -20.48 15.75 -18.08
N ARG A 296 -19.32 15.09 -18.11
CA ARG A 296 -19.08 13.90 -18.95
C ARG A 296 -19.64 12.65 -18.27
N VAL A 297 -20.58 11.98 -18.94
CA VAL A 297 -21.12 10.68 -18.51
C VAL A 297 -20.06 9.60 -18.71
N LEU A 298 -19.67 8.92 -17.63
CA LEU A 298 -18.60 7.93 -17.64
C LEU A 298 -19.17 6.53 -17.91
N LYS A 299 -18.98 6.02 -19.13
CA LYS A 299 -19.55 4.72 -19.55
C LYS A 299 -18.61 3.55 -19.30
N GLU A 300 -17.32 3.73 -19.59
CA GLU A 300 -16.31 2.68 -19.53
C GLU A 300 -14.92 3.26 -19.22
N ASN A 301 -14.01 2.42 -18.74
CA ASN A 301 -12.60 2.73 -18.49
C ASN A 301 -12.35 4.02 -17.69
N TYR A 302 -13.28 4.36 -16.79
CA TYR A 302 -13.30 5.60 -16.04
C TYR A 302 -12.58 5.49 -14.70
N GLU A 303 -12.19 4.28 -14.30
CA GLU A 303 -11.63 4.00 -12.98
C GLU A 303 -10.39 4.86 -12.70
N GLY A 304 -9.49 4.98 -13.69
CA GLY A 304 -8.30 5.81 -13.59
C GLY A 304 -8.61 7.31 -13.52
N ASP A 305 -9.66 7.76 -14.20
CA ASP A 305 -10.07 9.17 -14.18
C ASP A 305 -10.62 9.54 -12.79
N LEU A 306 -11.49 8.70 -12.21
CA LEU A 306 -12.00 8.92 -10.85
C LEU A 306 -10.91 8.77 -9.78
N ALA A 307 -9.99 7.80 -9.93
CA ALA A 307 -8.89 7.56 -8.98
C ALA A 307 -7.82 8.67 -8.99
N ALA A 308 -7.74 9.47 -10.05
CA ALA A 308 -6.84 10.62 -10.11
C ALA A 308 -7.32 11.81 -9.25
N ILE A 309 -8.60 11.81 -8.85
CA ILE A 309 -9.20 12.87 -8.03
C ILE A 309 -8.63 12.82 -6.61
N ASN A 310 -8.20 13.98 -6.13
CA ASN A 310 -7.61 14.14 -4.81
C ASN A 310 -8.01 15.49 -4.20
N ASN A 311 -7.60 15.74 -2.96
CA ASN A 311 -7.98 16.94 -2.20
C ASN A 311 -7.57 18.27 -2.85
N THR A 312 -6.58 18.27 -3.77
CA THR A 312 -6.13 19.48 -4.44
C THR A 312 -7.07 19.88 -5.58
N ILE A 313 -7.62 18.90 -6.30
CA ILE A 313 -8.39 19.16 -7.53
C ILE A 313 -9.90 18.94 -7.35
N PHE A 314 -10.32 18.26 -6.27
CA PHE A 314 -11.73 18.01 -6.00
C PHE A 314 -12.49 19.31 -5.67
N LYS A 315 -13.61 19.56 -6.35
CA LYS A 315 -14.48 20.73 -6.12
C LYS A 315 -15.82 20.36 -5.51
N GLY A 316 -16.36 19.18 -5.80
CA GLY A 316 -17.62 18.76 -5.21
C GLY A 316 -18.12 17.40 -5.69
N LEU A 317 -19.03 16.82 -4.90
CA LEU A 317 -19.76 15.60 -5.21
C LEU A 317 -21.24 15.83 -4.90
N GLN A 318 -22.10 15.55 -5.87
CA GLN A 318 -23.55 15.66 -5.73
C GLN A 318 -24.21 14.35 -6.20
N ILE A 319 -25.23 13.91 -5.46
CA ILE A 319 -26.06 12.77 -5.84
C ILE A 319 -27.35 13.27 -6.45
N ILE A 320 -27.74 12.70 -7.58
CA ILE A 320 -28.98 13.01 -8.28
C ILE A 320 -29.84 11.75 -8.43
N THR A 321 -31.16 11.94 -8.45
CA THR A 321 -32.13 10.85 -8.60
C THR A 321 -32.19 10.37 -10.05
N LYS A 322 -32.77 9.18 -10.26
CA LYS A 322 -33.08 8.66 -11.61
C LYS A 322 -33.81 9.67 -12.50
N GLN A 323 -34.81 10.37 -11.95
CA GLN A 323 -35.58 11.36 -12.71
C GLN A 323 -34.70 12.49 -13.24
N GLN A 324 -33.80 13.00 -12.39
CA GLN A 324 -32.86 14.05 -12.79
C GLN A 324 -31.80 13.51 -13.76
N LEU A 325 -31.33 12.28 -13.54
CA LEU A 325 -30.36 11.63 -14.40
C LEU A 325 -30.88 11.43 -15.83
N ILE A 326 -32.14 11.00 -15.98
CA ILE A 326 -32.83 10.90 -17.27
C ILE A 326 -32.97 12.29 -17.90
N LYS A 327 -33.43 13.28 -17.12
CA LYS A 327 -33.70 14.64 -17.61
C LYS A 327 -32.43 15.34 -18.11
N ASP A 328 -31.34 15.27 -17.35
CA ASP A 328 -30.14 16.08 -17.61
C ASP A 328 -29.10 15.36 -18.48
N TYR A 329 -29.08 14.02 -18.43
CA TYR A 329 -28.02 13.21 -19.06
C TYR A 329 -28.55 12.11 -19.97
N GLY A 330 -29.87 11.88 -20.03
CA GLY A 330 -30.47 10.84 -20.87
C GLY A 330 -30.15 9.41 -20.43
N VAL A 331 -29.65 9.20 -19.21
CA VAL A 331 -29.27 7.88 -18.71
C VAL A 331 -30.47 7.24 -18.01
N THR A 332 -30.94 6.11 -18.53
CA THR A 332 -32.21 5.47 -18.13
C THR A 332 -32.03 4.15 -17.36
N ASP A 333 -30.87 3.54 -17.49
CA ASP A 333 -30.51 2.20 -16.99
C ASP A 333 -29.86 2.22 -15.59
N LYS A 334 -29.69 3.41 -14.99
CA LYS A 334 -29.12 3.60 -13.66
C LYS A 334 -30.14 4.24 -12.71
N GLU A 335 -29.99 3.98 -11.42
CA GLU A 335 -30.92 4.46 -10.38
C GLU A 335 -30.51 5.81 -9.81
N PHE A 336 -29.20 6.08 -9.75
CA PHE A 336 -28.65 7.32 -9.22
C PHE A 336 -27.51 7.82 -10.10
N GLY A 337 -27.39 9.14 -10.19
CA GLY A 337 -26.21 9.79 -10.72
C GLY A 337 -25.32 10.31 -9.60
N VAL A 338 -24.02 10.14 -9.73
CA VAL A 338 -23.03 10.81 -8.87
C VAL A 338 -22.25 11.78 -9.75
N ILE A 339 -22.52 13.07 -9.57
CA ILE A 339 -21.83 14.16 -10.25
C ILE A 339 -20.60 14.51 -9.43
N ILE A 340 -19.43 14.42 -10.04
CA ILE A 340 -18.16 14.87 -9.50
C ILE A 340 -17.71 16.09 -10.28
N THR A 341 -17.34 17.15 -9.57
CA THR A 341 -16.71 18.33 -10.14
C THR A 341 -15.26 18.39 -9.66
N SER A 342 -14.32 18.54 -10.58
CA SER A 342 -12.90 18.70 -10.24
C SER A 342 -12.15 19.54 -11.26
N GLU A 343 -10.96 19.98 -10.90
CA GLU A 343 -9.97 20.48 -11.85
C GLU A 343 -9.33 19.32 -12.63
N ILE A 344 -8.74 19.65 -13.77
CA ILE A 344 -7.97 18.70 -14.59
C ILE A 344 -6.64 18.45 -13.87
N PRO A 345 -6.26 17.19 -13.56
CA PRO A 345 -4.97 16.91 -12.94
C PRO A 345 -3.81 17.41 -13.83
N ALA A 346 -2.84 18.08 -13.21
CA ALA A 346 -1.62 18.46 -13.89
C ALA A 346 -0.88 17.20 -14.39
N ASN A 347 -0.46 17.23 -15.67
CA ASN A 347 0.26 16.13 -16.34
C ASN A 347 -0.57 14.86 -16.64
N LEU A 348 -1.91 14.94 -16.63
CA LEU A 348 -2.74 13.86 -17.14
C LEU A 348 -2.71 13.84 -18.67
N HIS A 349 -2.27 12.72 -19.26
CA HIS A 349 -2.33 12.53 -20.70
C HIS A 349 -3.79 12.63 -21.19
N ASN A 350 -4.03 13.46 -22.22
CA ASN A 350 -5.36 13.79 -22.72
C ASN A 350 -6.33 14.31 -21.65
N GLY A 351 -5.82 15.02 -20.64
CA GLY A 351 -6.61 15.53 -19.51
C GLY A 351 -7.86 16.30 -19.91
N LYS A 352 -7.79 17.19 -20.91
CA LYS A 352 -8.96 17.95 -21.42
C LYS A 352 -10.09 17.10 -22.00
N ASN A 353 -9.79 15.89 -22.47
CA ASN A 353 -10.80 14.97 -23.00
C ASN A 353 -11.37 14.06 -21.90
N LYS A 354 -10.64 13.94 -20.78
CA LYS A 354 -10.98 13.08 -19.63
C LYS A 354 -11.69 13.85 -18.50
N PHE A 355 -11.41 15.14 -18.36
CA PHE A 355 -11.88 16.00 -17.28
C PHE A 355 -12.48 17.28 -17.81
#